data_AF-A0A3P7JZP1-F1
#
_entry.id   AF-A0A3P7JZP1-F1
#
_cell.length_a   1.000
_cell.length_b   1.000
_cell.length_c   1.000
_cell.angle_alpha   90.00
_cell.angle_beta   90.00
_cell.angle_gamma   90.00
#
_symmetry.space_group_name_H-M   'P 1'
#
loop_
_entity.id
_entity.type
_entity.pdbx_description
1 polymer ?
#
loop_
_entity_poly.entity_id
_entity_poly.type
_entity_poly.pdbx_seq_one_letter_code
_entity_poly.pdbx_strand_id
1 'polypeptide(L)'
;MFIAGRLVLDDLGAPNYQCDATLMKPSKKIPTNVNSVRPADIKVVMALGDSLTVCSNPAIVLLFMNPLGVVLQYRGLAFQAGGDKTLDEHVTIPSPHLTGLSDVLKKYNPKLFGYSNGIGSPNVWEVARLNVAMPGAEAHDLPGQAQQLVGLLQAHPEVGPYI
;
A
#
# COMPACT_ATOMS: atom_id res chain seq x y z
N MET A 1 -34.75 -16.06 -14.35
CA MET A 1 -33.41 -16.37 -14.89
C MET A 1 -32.69 -15.05 -15.10
N PHE A 2 -31.89 -14.61 -14.13
CA PHE A 2 -31.06 -13.43 -14.28
C PHE A 2 -29.77 -13.86 -14.98
N ILE A 3 -29.53 -13.35 -16.18
CA ILE A 3 -28.25 -13.52 -16.87
C ILE A 3 -27.26 -12.61 -16.14
N ALA A 4 -26.44 -13.18 -15.27
CA ALA A 4 -25.29 -12.49 -14.69
C ALA A 4 -24.27 -12.26 -15.82
N GLY A 5 -24.41 -11.14 -16.52
CA GLY A 5 -23.32 -10.60 -17.32
C GLY A 5 -22.15 -10.37 -16.38
N ARG A 6 -21.07 -11.11 -16.57
CA ARG A 6 -19.82 -10.95 -15.84
C ARG A 6 -19.27 -9.55 -16.19
N LEU A 7 -19.58 -8.55 -15.37
CA LEU A 7 -19.00 -7.21 -15.49
C LEU A 7 -17.54 -7.32 -15.00
N VAL A 8 -16.66 -7.83 -15.87
CA VAL A 8 -15.22 -7.69 -15.66
C VAL A 8 -14.93 -6.23 -16.02
N LEU A 9 -14.73 -5.39 -15.01
CA LEU A 9 -14.19 -4.07 -15.23
C LEU A 9 -12.74 -4.25 -15.69
N ASP A 10 -12.43 -3.71 -16.86
CA ASP A 10 -11.06 -3.69 -17.34
C ASP A 10 -10.19 -2.85 -16.39
N ASP A 11 -8.98 -3.33 -16.14
CA ASP A 11 -8.00 -2.55 -15.40
C ASP A 11 -7.59 -1.35 -16.24
N LEU A 12 -7.86 -0.15 -15.73
CA LEU A 12 -7.50 1.10 -16.37
C LEU A 12 -6.21 1.63 -15.75
N GLY A 13 -5.10 1.58 -16.48
CA GLY A 13 -3.84 2.24 -16.13
C GLY A 13 -3.65 3.60 -16.81
N ALA A 14 -2.57 4.30 -16.47
CA ALA A 14 -2.08 5.47 -17.21
C ALA A 14 -0.76 5.12 -17.89
N PRO A 15 -0.79 4.32 -18.98
CA PRO A 15 0.42 3.95 -19.70
C PRO A 15 1.12 5.20 -20.21
N ASN A 16 2.45 5.23 -20.09
CA ASN A 16 3.28 6.39 -20.44
C ASN A 16 2.97 7.67 -19.65
N TYR A 17 2.42 7.55 -18.43
CA TYR A 17 2.28 8.71 -17.55
C TYR A 17 3.61 9.45 -17.41
N GLN A 18 3.59 10.72 -17.74
CA GLN A 18 4.73 11.62 -17.65
C GLN A 18 4.28 12.95 -17.03
N CYS A 19 5.19 13.54 -16.27
CA CYS A 19 5.11 14.91 -15.81
C CYS A 19 6.41 15.62 -16.20
N ASP A 20 6.43 16.94 -16.04
CA ASP A 20 7.65 17.71 -16.21
C ASP A 20 8.81 17.06 -15.42
N ALA A 21 9.96 16.86 -16.07
CA ALA A 21 11.08 16.14 -15.50
C ALA A 21 11.61 16.78 -14.21
N THR A 22 11.34 18.06 -13.96
CA THR A 22 11.70 18.73 -12.71
C THR A 22 10.76 18.39 -11.55
N LEU A 23 9.51 18.01 -11.83
CA LEU A 23 8.52 17.54 -10.85
C LEU A 23 8.74 16.07 -10.48
N MET A 24 9.34 15.29 -11.38
CA MET A 24 9.72 13.90 -11.15
C MET A 24 11.01 13.75 -10.31
N LYS A 25 11.76 14.83 -10.08
CA LYS A 25 13.03 14.82 -9.35
C LYS A 25 12.83 15.11 -7.86
N PRO A 26 13.66 14.49 -6.98
CA PRO A 26 13.69 14.85 -5.57
C PRO A 26 14.07 16.31 -5.39
N SER A 27 13.72 16.86 -4.23
CA SER A 27 14.07 18.20 -3.82
C SER A 27 15.59 18.35 -3.73
N LYS A 28 16.08 19.56 -4.04
CA LYS A 28 17.53 19.86 -3.98
C LYS A 28 18.11 19.71 -2.57
N LYS A 29 17.27 19.85 -1.55
CA LYS A 29 17.59 19.68 -0.12
C LYS A 29 16.49 18.84 0.50
N ILE A 30 16.83 18.10 1.55
CA ILE A 30 15.83 17.33 2.31
C ILE A 30 14.80 18.33 2.88
N PRO A 31 13.51 18.17 2.55
CA PRO A 31 12.48 19.08 3.01
C PRO A 31 12.31 18.95 4.52
N THR A 32 12.20 20.08 5.22
CA THR A 32 11.90 20.15 6.66
C THR A 32 10.46 20.56 6.93
N ASN A 33 9.68 20.83 5.87
CA ASN A 33 8.28 21.24 5.91
C ASN A 33 7.48 20.42 4.90
N VAL A 34 6.29 19.97 5.30
CA VAL A 34 5.38 19.17 4.46
C VAL A 34 5.04 19.84 3.13
N ASN A 35 4.91 21.17 3.09
CA ASN A 35 4.60 21.93 1.88
C ASN A 35 5.76 21.97 0.87
N SER A 36 6.95 21.52 1.27
CA SER A 36 8.13 21.44 0.39
C SER A 36 8.43 20.01 -0.07
N VAL A 37 7.72 19.01 0.45
CA VAL A 37 7.92 17.60 0.10
C VAL A 37 7.44 17.36 -1.33
N ARG A 38 8.30 16.78 -2.15
CA ARG A 38 7.94 16.26 -3.47
C ARG A 38 7.70 14.76 -3.38
N PRO A 39 6.90 14.16 -4.29
CA PRO A 39 6.69 12.71 -4.30
C PRO A 39 8.00 11.90 -4.34
N ALA A 40 9.01 12.40 -5.06
CA ALA A 40 10.32 11.75 -5.15
C ALA A 40 11.17 11.84 -3.86
N ASP A 41 10.80 12.71 -2.90
CA ASP A 41 11.45 12.77 -1.58
C ASP A 41 10.96 11.67 -0.64
N ILE A 42 9.82 11.04 -0.94
CA ILE A 42 9.24 9.95 -0.14
C ILE A 42 10.03 8.68 -0.42
N LYS A 43 10.70 8.17 0.62
CA LYS A 43 11.56 6.98 0.55
C LYS A 43 10.91 5.73 1.10
N VAL A 44 10.05 5.88 2.11
CA VAL A 44 9.44 4.78 2.85
C VAL A 44 7.94 5.01 2.96
N VAL A 45 7.16 3.96 2.69
CA VAL A 45 5.72 3.89 3.01
C VAL A 45 5.54 2.88 4.12
N MET A 46 4.75 3.25 5.12
CA MET A 46 4.40 2.40 6.25
C MET A 46 2.91 2.53 6.51
N ALA A 47 2.29 1.49 7.05
CA ALA A 47 0.87 1.48 7.36
C ALA A 47 0.59 0.75 8.67
N LEU A 48 -0.39 1.28 9.39
CA LEU A 48 -0.98 0.75 10.61
C LEU A 48 -2.48 1.05 10.57
N GLY A 49 -3.29 0.24 11.22
CA GLY A 49 -4.75 0.33 11.17
C GLY A 49 -5.43 -1.02 11.22
N ASP A 50 -6.55 -1.13 10.53
CA ASP A 50 -7.50 -2.23 10.64
C ASP A 50 -7.59 -3.08 9.34
N SER A 51 -8.71 -3.79 9.17
CA SER A 51 -9.03 -4.58 7.98
C SER A 51 -9.04 -3.78 6.67
N LEU A 52 -9.42 -2.51 6.70
CA LEU A 52 -9.40 -1.66 5.50
C LEU A 52 -7.95 -1.41 5.06
N THR A 53 -7.06 -1.25 6.03
CA THR A 53 -5.64 -0.98 5.76
C THR A 53 -4.89 -2.20 5.18
N VAL A 54 -5.48 -3.40 5.26
CA VAL A 54 -4.93 -4.62 4.65
C VAL A 54 -5.67 -5.04 3.37
N CYS A 55 -6.52 -4.16 2.84
CA CYS A 55 -7.36 -4.40 1.68
C CYS A 55 -8.23 -5.66 1.83
N SER A 56 -8.92 -5.79 2.96
CA SER A 56 -10.01 -6.75 3.04
C SER A 56 -11.13 -6.28 2.10
N ASN A 57 -11.16 -6.88 0.90
CA ASN A 57 -12.00 -6.51 -0.24
C ASN A 57 -13.50 -6.38 0.15
N PRO A 58 -14.30 -5.44 -0.39
CA PRO A 58 -15.72 -5.34 -0.07
C PRO A 58 -16.60 -6.52 -0.52
N ALA A 59 -16.20 -7.29 -1.54
CA ALA A 59 -16.81 -8.59 -1.81
C ALA A 59 -16.51 -9.64 -0.70
N ILE A 60 -15.43 -9.43 0.04
CA ILE A 60 -14.98 -10.19 1.22
C ILE A 60 -15.46 -9.53 2.53
N VAL A 61 -15.95 -8.27 2.50
CA VAL A 61 -16.60 -7.66 3.67
C VAL A 61 -17.85 -8.46 4.08
N LEU A 62 -18.58 -9.02 3.10
CA LEU A 62 -19.66 -9.98 3.34
C LEU A 62 -19.19 -11.31 3.95
N LEU A 63 -17.88 -11.61 3.91
CA LEU A 63 -17.23 -12.74 4.56
C LEU A 63 -16.65 -12.38 5.95
N PHE A 64 -16.78 -11.15 6.45
CA PHE A 64 -16.41 -10.83 7.84
C PHE A 64 -17.28 -11.53 8.89
N MET A 65 -18.36 -12.21 8.46
CA MET A 65 -19.09 -13.18 9.30
C MET A 65 -18.46 -14.59 9.31
N ASN A 66 -17.27 -14.80 8.70
CA ASN A 66 -16.57 -16.07 8.68
C ASN A 66 -15.09 -15.95 9.10
N PRO A 67 -14.53 -16.97 9.79
CA PRO A 67 -13.12 -16.98 10.23
C PRO A 67 -12.08 -16.96 9.10
N LEU A 68 -12.49 -17.15 7.84
CA LEU A 68 -11.61 -17.10 6.66
C LEU A 68 -11.17 -15.68 6.27
N GLY A 69 -11.92 -14.63 6.68
CA GLY A 69 -11.54 -13.24 6.42
C GLY A 69 -10.25 -12.81 7.14
N VAL A 70 -9.87 -13.51 8.21
CA VAL A 70 -8.59 -13.33 8.91
C VAL A 70 -7.40 -13.89 8.10
N VAL A 71 -7.64 -14.89 7.25
CA VAL A 71 -6.60 -15.66 6.54
C VAL A 71 -6.21 -15.02 5.20
N LEU A 72 -7.15 -14.37 4.50
CA LEU A 72 -6.90 -13.81 3.16
C LEU A 72 -6.86 -12.28 3.21
N GLN A 73 -5.64 -11.73 3.31
CA GLN A 73 -5.41 -10.28 3.39
C GLN A 73 -4.63 -9.83 2.16
N TYR A 74 -5.27 -9.05 1.29
CA TYR A 74 -4.71 -8.62 0.00
C TYR A 74 -3.84 -7.37 0.16
N ARG A 75 -2.83 -7.43 1.04
CA ARG A 75 -2.03 -6.26 1.42
C ARG A 75 -1.36 -5.57 0.23
N GLY A 76 -0.98 -6.34 -0.80
CA GLY A 76 -0.42 -5.80 -2.03
C GLY A 76 -1.38 -4.94 -2.87
N LEU A 77 -2.69 -5.05 -2.63
CA LEU A 77 -3.74 -4.23 -3.26
C LEU A 77 -4.23 -3.08 -2.36
N ALA A 78 -3.64 -2.90 -1.17
CA ALA A 78 -4.08 -1.85 -0.26
C ALA A 78 -3.82 -0.46 -0.84
N PHE A 79 -4.87 0.37 -0.88
CA PHE A 79 -4.79 1.69 -1.49
C PHE A 79 -3.65 2.54 -0.94
N GLN A 80 -3.39 2.53 0.38
CA GLN A 80 -2.39 3.40 0.99
C GLN A 80 -0.96 2.82 1.00
N ALA A 81 -0.79 1.50 0.91
CA ALA A 81 0.51 0.86 1.14
C ALA A 81 0.80 -0.40 0.31
N GLY A 82 -0.14 -0.87 -0.51
CA GLY A 82 0.06 -1.98 -1.44
C GLY A 82 0.88 -1.56 -2.64
N GLY A 83 1.65 -2.50 -3.20
CA GLY A 83 2.55 -2.25 -4.32
C GLY A 83 2.58 -3.34 -5.39
N ASP A 84 1.51 -4.13 -5.54
CA ASP A 84 1.46 -5.25 -6.49
C ASP A 84 1.45 -4.83 -7.96
N LYS A 85 1.10 -3.57 -8.24
CA LYS A 85 0.86 -3.09 -9.60
C LYS A 85 1.78 -1.93 -9.95
N THR A 86 1.55 -1.35 -11.12
CA THR A 86 2.23 -0.12 -11.53
C THR A 86 1.19 0.88 -12.01
N LEU A 87 1.54 2.16 -11.99
CA LEU A 87 0.68 3.22 -12.53
C LEU A 87 0.32 2.98 -14.00
N ASP A 88 1.21 2.34 -14.76
CA ASP A 88 0.99 2.10 -16.19
C ASP A 88 -0.12 1.05 -16.42
N GLU A 89 -0.35 0.17 -15.45
CA GLU A 89 -1.32 -0.93 -15.51
C GLU A 89 -2.63 -0.59 -14.76
N HIS A 90 -2.57 0.24 -13.71
CA HIS A 90 -3.70 0.52 -12.82
C HIS A 90 -3.70 1.98 -12.33
N VAL A 91 -4.81 2.70 -12.48
CA VAL A 91 -5.04 4.09 -12.00
C VAL A 91 -6.39 4.32 -11.30
N THR A 92 -7.29 3.33 -11.20
CA THR A 92 -8.70 3.60 -10.84
C THR A 92 -9.22 2.94 -9.56
N ILE A 93 -9.91 3.76 -8.75
CA ILE A 93 -11.01 3.33 -7.86
C ILE A 93 -12.27 3.38 -8.75
N PRO A 94 -12.66 2.28 -9.42
CA PRO A 94 -13.39 1.17 -8.78
C PRO A 94 -13.04 -0.22 -9.34
N SER A 95 -11.81 -0.45 -9.83
CA SER A 95 -11.41 -1.78 -10.33
C SER A 95 -11.26 -2.79 -9.18
N PRO A 96 -11.48 -4.11 -9.41
CA PRO A 96 -11.03 -5.17 -8.50
C PRO A 96 -9.53 -5.10 -8.15
N HIS A 97 -8.73 -4.39 -8.95
CA HIS A 97 -7.35 -4.04 -8.65
C HIS A 97 -7.26 -2.55 -8.30
N LEU A 98 -7.06 -2.27 -7.02
CA LEU A 98 -6.86 -0.92 -6.53
C LEU A 98 -5.40 -0.51 -6.78
N THR A 99 -5.19 0.61 -7.47
CA THR A 99 -3.88 1.27 -7.52
C THR A 99 -3.53 1.79 -6.15
N GLY A 100 -2.40 1.33 -5.61
CA GLY A 100 -1.86 1.85 -4.37
C GLY A 100 -1.20 3.22 -4.57
N LEU A 101 -1.23 4.05 -3.54
CA LEU A 101 -0.37 5.22 -3.37
C LEU A 101 1.09 4.85 -3.64
N SER A 102 1.55 3.67 -3.18
CA SER A 102 2.89 3.18 -3.46
C SER A 102 3.15 2.96 -4.95
N ASP A 103 2.15 2.57 -5.75
CA ASP A 103 2.27 2.39 -7.20
C ASP A 103 2.49 3.72 -7.93
N VAL A 104 1.79 4.76 -7.49
CA VAL A 104 2.01 6.13 -7.94
C VAL A 104 3.41 6.59 -7.53
N LEU A 105 3.76 6.45 -6.26
CA LEU A 105 5.05 6.92 -5.71
C LEU A 105 6.26 6.23 -6.34
N LYS A 106 6.16 4.94 -6.70
CA LYS A 106 7.20 4.20 -7.45
C LYS A 106 7.55 4.87 -8.78
N LYS A 107 6.61 5.60 -9.42
CA LYS A 107 6.89 6.37 -10.65
C LYS A 107 7.84 7.55 -10.39
N TYR A 108 7.76 8.16 -9.21
CA TYR A 108 8.58 9.31 -8.82
C TYR A 108 9.88 8.89 -8.12
N ASN A 109 9.84 7.81 -7.33
CA ASN A 109 10.99 7.23 -6.66
C ASN A 109 10.99 5.70 -6.83
N PRO A 110 11.74 5.16 -7.81
CA PRO A 110 11.86 3.71 -8.01
C PRO A 110 12.51 2.98 -6.82
N LYS A 111 13.12 3.71 -5.89
CA LYS A 111 13.71 3.17 -4.65
C LYS A 111 12.74 3.26 -3.47
N LEU A 112 11.44 3.42 -3.70
CA LEU A 112 10.45 3.40 -2.63
C LEU A 112 10.53 2.06 -1.87
N PHE A 113 10.51 2.10 -0.55
CA PHE A 113 10.56 0.92 0.31
C PHE A 113 9.32 0.82 1.22
N GLY A 114 9.02 -0.38 1.71
CA GLY A 114 8.05 -0.61 2.79
C GLY A 114 6.62 -0.96 2.34
N TYR A 115 6.33 -0.86 1.04
CA TYR A 115 5.05 -1.27 0.48
C TYR A 115 4.84 -2.79 0.56
N SER A 116 3.59 -3.21 0.76
CA SER A 116 3.23 -4.62 0.84
C SER A 116 3.07 -5.25 -0.54
N ASN A 117 3.23 -6.57 -0.62
CA ASN A 117 3.04 -7.37 -1.82
C ASN A 117 2.16 -8.59 -1.56
N GLY A 118 1.37 -8.97 -2.53
CA GLY A 118 0.58 -10.19 -2.55
C GLY A 118 -0.44 -10.31 -1.43
N ILE A 119 -0.74 -11.56 -1.10
CA ILE A 119 -1.73 -11.95 -0.10
C ILE A 119 -1.00 -12.59 1.08
N GLY A 120 -1.22 -12.09 2.29
CA GLY A 120 -0.64 -12.73 3.48
C GLY A 120 -0.78 -11.99 4.79
N SER A 121 -0.38 -12.69 5.84
CA SER A 121 -0.42 -12.27 7.24
C SER A 121 0.61 -11.16 7.53
N PRO A 122 0.37 -10.30 8.54
CA PRO A 122 1.34 -9.28 8.96
C PRO A 122 2.67 -9.86 9.46
N ASN A 123 2.71 -11.15 9.80
CA ASN A 123 3.92 -11.83 10.28
C ASN A 123 4.84 -12.34 9.16
N VAL A 124 4.46 -12.14 7.88
CA VAL A 124 5.29 -12.55 6.73
C VAL A 124 5.96 -11.31 6.16
N TRP A 125 7.24 -11.12 6.46
CA TRP A 125 8.01 -9.91 6.10
C TRP A 125 7.97 -9.61 4.60
N GLU A 126 8.12 -10.65 3.78
CA GLU A 126 8.18 -10.58 2.32
C GLU A 126 6.88 -10.03 1.71
N VAL A 127 5.76 -10.25 2.40
CA VAL A 127 4.41 -9.80 2.02
C VAL A 127 4.08 -8.48 2.69
N ALA A 128 4.11 -8.43 4.02
CA ALA A 128 3.60 -7.31 4.79
C ALA A 128 4.52 -6.08 4.76
N ARG A 129 5.85 -6.29 4.71
CA ARG A 129 6.86 -5.23 4.84
C ARG A 129 6.54 -4.32 6.02
N LEU A 130 6.30 -3.03 5.78
CA LEU A 130 5.99 -2.05 6.83
C LEU A 130 4.49 -1.75 6.95
N ASN A 131 3.62 -2.65 6.49
CA ASN A 131 2.20 -2.61 6.79
C ASN A 131 1.89 -3.57 7.94
N VAL A 132 1.77 -3.03 9.15
CA VAL A 132 1.47 -3.78 10.39
C VAL A 132 -0.01 -3.76 10.77
N ALA A 133 -0.87 -3.25 9.89
CA ALA A 133 -2.31 -3.21 10.17
C ALA A 133 -2.89 -4.60 10.44
N MET A 134 -3.89 -4.66 11.30
CA MET A 134 -4.45 -5.90 11.85
C MET A 134 -5.97 -5.89 11.68
N PRO A 135 -6.58 -6.89 11.01
CA PRO A 135 -8.03 -7.00 10.96
C PRO A 135 -8.66 -6.97 12.37
N GLY A 136 -9.69 -6.16 12.55
CA GLY A 136 -10.37 -5.99 13.84
C GLY A 136 -9.66 -5.09 14.84
N ALA A 137 -8.52 -4.49 14.49
CA ALA A 137 -7.88 -3.50 15.35
C ALA A 137 -8.68 -2.21 15.44
N GLU A 138 -8.61 -1.57 16.60
CA GLU A 138 -9.25 -0.30 16.88
C GLU A 138 -8.20 0.77 17.25
N ALA A 139 -8.66 1.99 17.54
CA ALA A 139 -7.80 3.10 17.91
C ALA A 139 -6.88 2.79 19.11
N HIS A 140 -7.32 1.94 20.05
CA HIS A 140 -6.54 1.58 21.22
C HIS A 140 -5.37 0.64 20.92
N ASP A 141 -5.37 -0.05 19.78
CA ASP A 141 -4.28 -0.95 19.34
C ASP A 141 -3.15 -0.21 18.60
N LEU A 142 -3.41 1.01 18.10
CA LEU A 142 -2.46 1.77 17.29
C LEU A 142 -1.10 2.03 17.98
N PRO A 143 -1.02 2.31 19.30
CA PRO A 143 0.26 2.44 19.97
C PRO A 143 1.13 1.17 19.88
N GLY A 144 0.52 -0.02 19.97
CA GLY A 144 1.22 -1.29 19.82
C GLY A 144 1.73 -1.50 18.40
N GLN A 145 0.92 -1.18 17.39
CA GLN A 145 1.33 -1.23 15.99
C GLN A 145 2.48 -0.24 15.69
N ALA A 146 2.45 0.95 16.28
CA ALA A 146 3.53 1.93 16.15
C ALA A 146 4.86 1.41 16.76
N GLN A 147 4.80 0.77 17.93
CA GLN A 147 5.97 0.13 18.54
C GLN A 147 6.50 -1.02 17.67
N GLN A 148 5.61 -1.83 17.09
CA GLN A 148 5.99 -2.88 16.16
C GLN A 148 6.72 -2.33 14.94
N LEU A 149 6.24 -1.21 14.35
CA LEU A 149 6.95 -0.56 13.25
C LEU A 149 8.35 -0.12 13.64
N VAL A 150 8.52 0.52 14.81
CA VAL A 150 9.85 0.90 15.30
C VAL A 150 10.76 -0.33 15.44
N GLY A 151 10.23 -1.43 15.97
CA GLY A 151 10.95 -2.71 16.05
C GLY A 151 11.38 -3.22 14.67
N LEU A 152 10.50 -3.16 13.66
CA LEU A 152 10.82 -3.56 12.29
C LEU A 152 11.90 -2.66 11.66
N LEU A 153 11.83 -1.34 11.86
CA LEU A 153 12.84 -0.40 11.37
C LEU A 153 14.22 -0.69 11.97
N GLN A 154 14.28 -1.19 13.21
CA GLN A 154 15.52 -1.56 13.89
C GLN A 154 16.01 -2.96 13.50
N ALA A 155 15.09 -3.92 13.30
CA ALA A 155 15.40 -5.32 13.05
C ALA A 155 15.81 -5.62 11.59
N HIS A 156 15.46 -4.74 10.65
CA HIS A 156 15.69 -4.93 9.22
C HIS A 156 16.73 -3.92 8.68
N PRO A 157 18.02 -4.31 8.57
CA PRO A 157 19.10 -3.44 8.10
C PRO A 157 18.86 -2.90 6.68
N GLU A 158 18.08 -3.61 5.86
CA GLU A 158 17.70 -3.19 4.51
C GLU A 158 16.89 -1.88 4.49
N VAL A 159 16.33 -1.46 5.64
CA VAL A 159 15.62 -0.19 5.78
C VAL A 159 16.59 0.99 5.96
N GLY A 160 17.75 0.75 6.58
CA GLY A 160 18.71 1.78 6.98
C GLY A 160 19.09 2.79 5.88
N PRO A 161 19.30 2.39 4.61
CA PRO A 161 19.59 3.33 3.53
C PRO A 161 18.48 4.37 3.23
N TYR A 162 17.27 4.17 3.75
CA TYR A 162 16.10 5.01 3.49
C TYR A 162 15.76 5.99 4.62
N ILE A 163 16.29 5.76 5.84
CA ILE A 163 15.99 6.53 7.06
C ILE A 163 17.20 7.31 7.59
#